data_AF-A0A7S0UKL6-F1
#
_entry.id   AF-A0A7S0UKL6-F1
#
_cell.length_a   1.000
_cell.length_b   1.000
_cell.length_c   1.000
_cell.angle_alpha   90.00
_cell.angle_beta   90.00
_cell.angle_gamma   90.00
#
_symmetry.space_group_name_H-M   'P 1'
#
loop_
_entity.id
_entity.type
_entity.pdbx_description
1 polymer ?
#
loop_
_entity_poly.entity_id
_entity_poly.type
_entity_poly.pdbx_seq_one_letter_code
_entity_poly.pdbx_strand_id
1 'polypeptide(L)'
;ENCPVLSLSAGRSPIKDTLESYSAAVKTSSGGAVTSISDSAYSLLQVLNESKTVKKNSSQALTFGAVKPPDHVIDNQCLLSITRWFIDSCRQEVDEEVYRARSKQNKYKALLSAVSGGELSTAAKIAEEENLFQLSILLASGPESRKDVFQEIVAWRKAGNARSIPDELSRTYRLIAGDLGMEEDVFKHSRKGSDVFDWRRRMVMKLMFSKPDKACKTFSSALIQYEADVAKGLAPFPSSHYSNKNVESTLFRLLKLGTSGQSSLSNVVDPLGYTSDPNNFSLSFHLASCITSIYESPSLSPEEEYTLLDGYAFQLQSLGLWEWAAYVFLCVLSNGKDAPSMWRVQHAKSLVLQNYFEDDSVNAKKRKFLEKLGLSSDWFEEASCYRSVSTGDTFGYIAHSLNLDPDKASKVLERTLVPNILFIDSEKREPILQMFEGLASSMEQQSLVSAISTFFAIHEEIEGLERRPQAEIDESVPDLMETCDTIQKIFSSYKAREEKLTDHGLGIVPENYLVPLGSFLAEALHQTSHFKLQLLSLEKGMGISNTASQMLELLRTQMARDDSIRNRGNVCRWLM
;
A
#
# COMPACT_ATOMS: atom_id res chain seq x y z
N GLU A 1 -3.84 -19.16 5.86
CA GLU A 1 -2.62 -19.84 5.38
C GLU A 1 -2.27 -19.52 3.92
N ASN A 2 -3.22 -19.11 3.06
CA ASN A 2 -2.96 -18.83 1.63
C ASN A 2 -2.81 -17.33 1.26
N CYS A 3 -2.38 -16.45 2.16
CA CYS A 3 -2.25 -15.02 1.84
C CYS A 3 -0.90 -14.73 1.16
N PRO A 4 -0.85 -14.02 0.02
CA PRO A 4 0.39 -13.73 -0.67
C PRO A 4 1.25 -12.78 0.15
N VAL A 5 2.54 -13.10 0.21
CA VAL A 5 3.56 -12.26 0.82
C VAL A 5 4.41 -11.70 -0.30
N LEU A 6 4.45 -10.37 -0.41
CA LEU A 6 5.10 -9.68 -1.51
C LEU A 6 6.47 -9.22 -1.05
N SER A 7 7.50 -9.48 -1.84
CA SER A 7 8.82 -8.87 -1.65
C SER A 7 9.32 -8.35 -2.99
N LEU A 8 10.02 -7.22 -2.97
CA LEU A 8 10.79 -6.78 -4.12
C LEU A 8 11.96 -7.76 -4.28
N SER A 9 11.73 -8.78 -5.10
CA SER A 9 12.67 -9.88 -5.30
C SER A 9 14.04 -9.34 -5.70
N ALA A 10 15.09 -9.83 -5.04
CA ALA A 10 16.47 -9.49 -5.36
C ALA A 10 16.96 -10.00 -6.73
N GLY A 11 16.08 -10.54 -7.60
CA GLY A 11 16.52 -11.29 -8.78
C GLY A 11 15.61 -11.38 -10.01
N ARG A 12 14.43 -10.75 -10.08
CA ARG A 12 13.56 -10.87 -11.28
C ARG A 12 13.20 -9.57 -12.01
N SER A 13 13.23 -8.43 -11.34
CA SER A 13 13.32 -7.12 -12.01
C SER A 13 14.73 -6.58 -11.83
N PRO A 14 15.34 -5.92 -12.83
CA PRO A 14 16.51 -5.12 -12.55
C PRO A 14 16.05 -4.08 -11.54
N ILE A 15 16.55 -4.13 -10.30
CA ILE A 15 16.31 -3.08 -9.30
C ILE A 15 16.58 -1.69 -9.91
N LYS A 16 17.47 -1.65 -10.91
CA LYS A 16 17.70 -0.52 -11.82
C LYS A 16 16.41 0.04 -12.44
N ASP A 17 15.56 -0.77 -13.06
CA ASP A 17 14.31 -0.32 -13.70
C ASP A 17 13.33 0.24 -12.68
N THR A 18 13.28 -0.35 -11.48
CA THR A 18 12.47 0.15 -10.36
C THR A 18 12.98 1.52 -9.87
N LEU A 19 14.30 1.68 -9.72
CA LEU A 19 14.91 2.95 -9.34
C LEU A 19 14.72 4.02 -10.42
N GLU A 20 14.84 3.66 -11.69
CA GLU A 20 14.56 4.55 -12.82
C GLU A 20 13.09 4.98 -12.82
N SER A 21 12.16 4.05 -12.59
CA SER A 21 10.72 4.34 -12.46
C SER A 21 10.43 5.28 -11.29
N TYR A 22 11.05 5.08 -10.13
CA TYR A 22 10.90 5.98 -8.99
C TYR A 22 11.47 7.37 -9.28
N SER A 23 12.66 7.47 -9.88
CA SER A 23 13.23 8.78 -10.26
C SER A 23 12.37 9.51 -11.31
N ALA A 24 11.78 8.79 -12.26
CA ALA A 24 10.85 9.35 -13.24
C ALA A 24 9.56 9.84 -12.57
N ALA A 25 8.99 9.08 -11.65
CA ALA A 25 7.79 9.45 -10.91
C ALA A 25 8.01 10.68 -10.00
N VAL A 26 9.19 10.80 -9.40
CA VAL A 26 9.55 11.98 -8.60
C VAL A 26 9.62 13.22 -9.49
N LYS A 27 10.19 13.12 -10.70
CA LYS A 27 10.30 14.24 -11.64
C LYS A 27 8.97 14.71 -12.22
N THR A 28 7.98 13.82 -12.32
CA THR A 28 6.62 14.18 -12.76
C THR A 28 5.79 14.78 -11.64
N SER A 29 6.15 14.52 -10.37
CA SER A 29 5.47 15.10 -9.22
C SER A 29 5.86 16.56 -9.01
N SER A 30 4.88 17.47 -9.01
CA SER A 30 5.07 18.91 -8.75
C SER A 30 5.24 19.20 -7.25
N GLY A 31 6.05 18.41 -6.55
CA GLY A 31 6.35 18.61 -5.14
C GLY A 31 7.59 19.47 -4.95
N GLY A 32 7.61 20.28 -3.89
CA GLY A 32 8.67 21.25 -3.60
C GLY A 32 10.01 20.60 -3.25
N ALA A 33 10.32 20.54 -1.96
CA ALA A 33 11.70 20.36 -1.49
C ALA A 33 12.02 18.89 -1.11
N VAL A 34 11.00 18.13 -0.69
CA VAL A 34 11.06 16.68 -0.39
C VAL A 34 11.30 15.85 -1.66
N THR A 35 10.76 16.29 -2.80
CA THR A 35 10.96 15.63 -4.10
C THR A 35 12.43 15.68 -4.53
N SER A 36 13.11 16.81 -4.31
CA SER A 36 14.54 16.96 -4.58
C SER A 36 15.42 16.01 -3.77
N ILE A 37 15.11 15.82 -2.47
CA ILE A 37 15.80 14.80 -1.66
C ILE A 37 15.49 13.40 -2.17
N SER A 38 14.22 13.11 -2.49
CA SER A 38 13.86 11.77 -2.98
C SER A 38 14.57 11.42 -4.29
N ASP A 39 14.66 12.35 -5.26
CA ASP A 39 15.41 12.14 -6.51
C ASP A 39 16.90 11.92 -6.22
N SER A 40 17.48 12.74 -5.33
CA SER A 40 18.86 12.57 -4.88
C SER A 40 19.10 11.21 -4.22
N ALA A 41 18.16 10.74 -3.38
CA ALA A 41 18.26 9.46 -2.68
C ALA A 41 18.17 8.26 -3.63
N TYR A 42 17.23 8.27 -4.59
CA TYR A 42 17.13 7.21 -5.60
C TYR A 42 18.31 7.21 -6.56
N SER A 43 18.77 8.39 -7.01
CA SER A 43 19.97 8.52 -7.82
C SER A 43 21.21 8.00 -7.07
N LEU A 44 21.31 8.28 -5.77
CA LEU A 44 22.39 7.75 -4.95
C LEU A 44 22.34 6.22 -4.84
N LEU A 45 21.15 5.66 -4.59
CA LEU A 45 20.96 4.21 -4.54
C LEU A 45 21.32 3.54 -5.87
N GLN A 46 21.04 4.18 -7.01
CA GLN A 46 21.47 3.70 -8.31
C GLN A 46 23.00 3.62 -8.41
N VAL A 47 23.71 4.69 -8.05
CA VAL A 47 25.18 4.74 -8.07
C VAL A 47 25.78 3.70 -7.13
N LEU A 48 25.20 3.52 -5.93
CA LEU A 48 25.64 2.52 -4.96
C LEU A 48 25.38 1.08 -5.46
N ASN A 49 24.24 0.85 -6.12
CA ASN A 49 23.93 -0.44 -6.72
C ASN A 49 24.88 -0.78 -7.88
N GLU A 50 25.14 0.18 -8.78
CA GLU A 50 26.12 0.02 -9.87
C GLU A 50 27.52 -0.27 -9.32
N SER A 51 27.94 0.43 -8.27
CA SER A 51 29.22 0.17 -7.60
C SER A 51 29.31 -1.24 -7.02
N LYS A 52 28.19 -1.76 -6.48
CA LYS A 52 28.10 -3.14 -5.98
C LYS A 52 28.05 -4.19 -7.08
N THR A 53 27.30 -3.97 -8.15
CA THR A 53 27.21 -4.93 -9.27
C THR A 53 28.56 -5.05 -9.98
N VAL A 54 29.32 -3.95 -10.14
CA VAL A 54 30.70 -3.99 -10.65
C VAL A 54 31.59 -4.85 -9.75
N LYS A 55 31.48 -4.70 -8.41
CA LYS A 55 32.21 -5.56 -7.46
C LYS A 55 31.80 -7.03 -7.57
N LYS A 56 30.50 -7.34 -7.62
CA LYS A 56 29.99 -8.72 -7.80
C LYS A 56 30.44 -9.34 -9.13
N ASN A 57 30.31 -8.62 -10.25
CA ASN A 57 30.69 -9.09 -11.59
C ASN A 57 32.20 -9.30 -11.72
N SER A 58 33.02 -8.43 -11.13
CA SER A 58 34.48 -8.63 -11.08
C SER A 58 34.89 -9.88 -10.28
N SER A 59 34.07 -10.29 -9.32
CA SER A 59 34.25 -11.51 -8.53
C SER A 59 33.79 -12.76 -9.30
N GLN A 60 32.76 -12.62 -10.16
CA GLN A 60 32.30 -13.68 -11.06
C GLN A 60 33.20 -13.87 -12.29
N ALA A 61 33.90 -12.83 -12.76
CA ALA A 61 34.88 -12.97 -13.84
C ALA A 61 36.04 -13.95 -13.52
N LEU A 62 36.26 -14.24 -12.23
CA LEU A 62 37.18 -15.29 -11.76
C LEU A 62 36.79 -16.69 -12.26
N THR A 63 35.51 -16.94 -12.59
CA THR A 63 35.05 -18.25 -13.10
C THR A 63 35.21 -18.42 -14.61
N PHE A 64 35.44 -17.33 -15.35
CA PHE A 64 35.50 -17.32 -16.83
C PHE A 64 36.88 -16.95 -17.42
N GLY A 65 37.94 -16.86 -16.61
CA GLY A 65 39.32 -16.71 -17.10
C GLY A 65 39.70 -15.31 -17.61
N ALA A 66 38.88 -14.27 -17.36
CA ALA A 66 39.23 -12.88 -17.64
C ALA A 66 40.12 -12.31 -16.51
N VAL A 67 41.16 -11.54 -16.86
CA VAL A 67 42.06 -10.89 -15.89
C VAL A 67 41.27 -9.88 -15.06
N LYS A 68 41.16 -10.12 -13.75
CA LYS A 68 40.49 -9.23 -12.80
C LYS A 68 41.14 -7.84 -12.88
N PRO A 69 40.39 -6.74 -13.13
CA PRO A 69 40.94 -5.41 -12.96
C PRO A 69 41.36 -5.26 -11.49
N PRO A 70 42.55 -4.70 -11.20
CA PRO A 70 43.06 -4.67 -9.85
C PRO A 70 42.11 -3.86 -8.95
N ASP A 71 41.96 -4.28 -7.68
CA ASP A 71 40.91 -3.76 -6.78
C ASP A 71 40.92 -2.22 -6.65
N HIS A 72 42.10 -1.60 -6.78
CA HIS A 72 42.25 -0.15 -6.76
C HIS A 72 41.55 0.57 -7.93
N VAL A 73 41.40 -0.08 -9.10
CA VAL A 73 40.69 0.50 -10.26
C VAL A 73 39.19 0.51 -10.01
N ILE A 74 38.65 -0.57 -9.43
CA ILE A 74 37.23 -0.67 -9.09
C ILE A 74 36.89 0.36 -8.01
N ASP A 75 37.72 0.46 -6.97
CA ASP A 75 37.51 1.44 -5.90
C ASP A 75 37.66 2.89 -6.40
N ASN A 76 38.57 3.16 -7.34
CA ASN A 76 38.70 4.46 -7.98
C ASN A 76 37.46 4.77 -8.85
N GLN A 77 36.97 3.81 -9.63
CA GLN A 77 35.75 3.99 -10.42
C GLN A 77 34.53 4.27 -9.52
N CYS A 78 34.38 3.54 -8.42
CA CYS A 78 33.32 3.79 -7.43
C CYS A 78 33.46 5.20 -6.84
N LEU A 79 34.68 5.60 -6.47
CA LEU A 79 34.99 6.93 -5.93
C LEU A 79 34.63 8.04 -6.92
N LEU A 80 34.97 7.88 -8.21
CA LEU A 80 34.64 8.83 -9.26
C LEU A 80 33.13 8.94 -9.50
N SER A 81 32.41 7.82 -9.55
CA SER A 81 30.95 7.81 -9.71
C SER A 81 30.25 8.52 -8.55
N ILE A 82 30.67 8.25 -7.30
CA ILE A 82 30.13 8.92 -6.12
C ILE A 82 30.49 10.41 -6.11
N THR A 83 31.73 10.76 -6.49
CA THR A 83 32.16 12.16 -6.58
C THR A 83 31.33 12.92 -7.61
N ARG A 84 31.07 12.31 -8.77
CA ARG A 84 30.21 12.89 -9.81
C ARG A 84 28.78 13.08 -9.31
N TRP A 85 28.22 12.10 -8.60
CA TRP A 85 26.91 12.24 -7.97
C TRP A 85 26.83 13.42 -7.00
N PHE A 86 27.87 13.65 -6.18
CA PHE A 86 27.92 14.81 -5.29
C PHE A 86 27.93 16.13 -6.05
N ILE A 87 28.67 16.21 -7.15
CA ILE A 87 28.72 17.39 -8.04
C ILE A 87 27.33 17.63 -8.63
N ASP A 88 26.70 16.59 -9.18
CA ASP A 88 25.37 16.69 -9.79
C ASP A 88 24.29 17.06 -8.76
N SER A 89 24.34 16.52 -7.53
CA SER A 89 23.42 16.87 -6.43
C SER A 89 23.53 18.32 -5.97
N CYS A 90 24.72 18.92 -6.10
CA CYS A 90 24.95 20.33 -5.75
C CYS A 90 24.73 21.29 -6.93
N ARG A 91 24.59 20.79 -8.17
CA ARG A 91 24.65 21.62 -9.38
C ARG A 91 23.60 22.72 -9.38
N GLN A 92 22.35 22.42 -9.09
CA GLN A 92 21.28 23.42 -9.08
C GLN A 92 21.58 24.57 -8.10
N GLU A 93 21.99 24.25 -6.88
CA GLU A 93 22.31 25.25 -5.86
C GLU A 93 23.55 26.09 -6.23
N VAL A 94 24.54 25.46 -6.86
CA VAL A 94 25.75 26.13 -7.35
C VAL A 94 25.39 27.07 -8.50
N ASP A 95 24.61 26.63 -9.48
CA ASP A 95 24.21 27.45 -10.64
C ASP A 95 23.38 28.66 -10.20
N GLU A 96 22.46 28.49 -9.26
CA GLU A 96 21.71 29.59 -8.66
C GLU A 96 22.61 30.58 -7.89
N GLU A 97 23.65 30.10 -7.22
CA GLU A 97 24.61 30.96 -6.52
C GLU A 97 25.53 31.71 -7.49
N VAL A 98 26.00 31.03 -8.54
CA VAL A 98 26.79 31.62 -9.63
C VAL A 98 25.97 32.70 -10.34
N TYR A 99 24.71 32.43 -10.65
CA TYR A 99 23.79 33.41 -11.24
C TYR A 99 23.61 34.62 -10.31
N ARG A 100 23.33 34.39 -9.02
CA ARG A 100 23.20 35.47 -8.03
C ARG A 100 24.47 36.29 -7.88
N ALA A 101 25.65 35.66 -7.94
CA ALA A 101 26.94 36.33 -7.86
C ALA A 101 27.21 37.19 -9.11
N ARG A 102 26.90 36.67 -10.31
CA ARG A 102 26.99 37.39 -11.57
C ARG A 102 26.07 38.61 -11.61
N SER A 103 24.82 38.48 -11.16
CA SER A 103 23.87 39.60 -11.06
C SER A 103 24.35 40.71 -10.10
N LYS A 104 25.15 40.37 -9.10
CA LYS A 104 25.78 41.32 -8.17
C LYS A 104 27.15 41.83 -8.64
N GLN A 105 27.59 41.45 -9.84
CA GLN A 105 28.93 41.75 -10.38
C GLN A 105 30.09 41.28 -9.49
N ASN A 106 29.88 40.27 -8.62
CA ASN A 106 30.95 39.67 -7.83
C ASN A 106 31.51 38.42 -8.56
N LYS A 107 32.47 38.69 -9.44
CA LYS A 107 33.15 37.66 -10.25
C LYS A 107 33.91 36.61 -9.44
N TYR A 108 34.59 37.01 -8.38
CA TYR A 108 35.40 36.09 -7.57
C TYR A 108 34.53 35.14 -6.75
N LYS A 109 33.36 35.60 -6.30
CA LYS A 109 32.36 34.74 -5.68
C LYS A 109 31.77 33.74 -6.67
N ALA A 110 31.40 34.17 -7.88
CA ALA A 110 30.90 33.27 -8.92
C ALA A 110 31.92 32.15 -9.24
N LEU A 111 33.19 32.52 -9.34
CA LEU A 111 34.30 31.60 -9.54
C LEU A 111 34.46 30.63 -8.35
N LEU A 112 34.46 31.13 -7.12
CA LEU A 112 34.56 30.30 -5.92
C LEU A 112 33.39 29.32 -5.80
N SER A 113 32.15 29.75 -6.08
CA SER A 113 30.97 28.89 -6.05
C SER A 113 31.09 27.76 -7.08
N ALA A 114 31.53 28.04 -8.31
CA ALA A 114 31.74 27.02 -9.35
C ALA A 114 32.84 26.00 -8.97
N VAL A 115 33.99 26.46 -8.46
CA VAL A 115 35.07 25.56 -8.01
C VAL A 115 34.65 24.73 -6.80
N SER A 116 33.91 25.34 -5.85
CA SER A 116 33.38 24.64 -4.67
C SER A 116 32.40 23.51 -5.02
N GLY A 117 31.66 23.66 -6.12
CA GLY A 117 30.73 22.67 -6.65
C GLY A 117 31.39 21.55 -7.46
N GLY A 118 32.70 21.65 -7.76
CA GLY A 118 33.43 20.68 -8.57
C GLY A 118 33.26 20.84 -10.08
N GLU A 119 32.53 21.86 -10.54
CA GLU A 119 32.30 22.16 -11.96
C GLU A 119 33.46 22.96 -12.56
N LEU A 120 34.64 22.33 -12.66
CA LEU A 120 35.89 22.96 -13.12
C LEU A 120 35.76 23.59 -14.51
N SER A 121 34.99 22.98 -15.41
CA SER A 121 34.75 23.48 -16.76
C SER A 121 33.99 24.80 -16.78
N THR A 122 33.03 24.98 -15.87
CA THR A 122 32.28 26.24 -15.75
C THR A 122 33.13 27.31 -15.09
N ALA A 123 33.92 26.93 -14.07
CA ALA A 123 34.86 27.82 -13.41
C ALA A 123 35.94 28.35 -14.37
N ALA A 124 36.48 27.49 -15.25
CA ALA A 124 37.44 27.88 -16.28
C ALA A 124 36.84 28.89 -17.27
N LYS A 125 35.61 28.66 -17.74
CA LYS A 125 34.89 29.62 -18.60
C LYS A 125 34.66 30.97 -17.92
N ILE A 126 34.23 30.97 -16.65
CA ILE A 126 34.08 32.20 -15.85
C ILE A 126 35.43 32.92 -15.73
N ALA A 127 36.52 32.18 -15.50
CA ALA A 127 37.85 32.77 -15.41
C ALA A 127 38.30 33.39 -16.75
N GLU A 128 37.99 32.77 -17.89
CA GLU A 128 38.28 33.31 -19.23
C GLU A 128 37.48 34.58 -19.53
N GLU A 129 36.17 34.58 -19.26
CA GLU A 129 35.29 35.74 -19.41
C GLU A 129 35.80 36.95 -18.61
N GLU A 130 36.40 36.69 -17.44
CA GLU A 130 36.90 37.69 -16.52
C GLU A 130 38.39 38.04 -16.71
N ASN A 131 39.02 37.57 -17.80
CA ASN A 131 40.43 37.76 -18.17
C ASN A 131 41.45 37.18 -17.17
N LEU A 132 41.08 36.17 -16.39
CA LEU A 132 41.94 35.44 -15.47
C LEU A 132 42.52 34.17 -16.13
N PHE A 133 43.22 34.35 -17.26
CA PHE A 133 43.70 33.24 -18.10
C PHE A 133 44.62 32.25 -17.36
N GLN A 134 45.52 32.75 -16.51
CA GLN A 134 46.41 31.90 -15.71
C GLN A 134 45.63 30.97 -14.77
N LEU A 135 44.53 31.47 -14.21
CA LEU A 135 43.66 30.69 -13.35
C LEU A 135 42.81 29.69 -14.15
N SER A 136 42.34 30.05 -15.35
CA SER A 136 41.67 29.09 -16.25
C SER A 136 42.59 27.90 -16.57
N ILE A 137 43.84 28.18 -16.96
CA ILE A 137 44.85 27.14 -17.23
C ILE A 137 45.10 26.28 -15.98
N LEU A 138 45.16 26.90 -14.80
CA LEU A 138 45.36 26.18 -13.56
C LEU A 138 44.16 25.28 -13.20
N LEU A 139 42.93 25.73 -13.46
CA LEU A 139 41.71 24.94 -13.24
C LEU A 139 41.60 23.76 -14.21
N ALA A 140 42.10 23.92 -15.43
CA ALA A 140 42.23 22.84 -16.41
C ALA A 140 43.39 21.88 -16.06
N SER A 141 44.30 22.27 -15.16
CA SER A 141 45.44 21.46 -14.77
C SER A 141 45.03 20.39 -13.74
N GLY A 142 45.61 19.20 -13.87
CA GLY A 142 45.33 18.07 -12.99
C GLY A 142 45.90 18.21 -11.57
N PRO A 143 45.72 17.18 -10.71
CA PRO A 143 46.19 17.18 -9.32
C PRO A 143 47.71 17.34 -9.14
N GLU A 144 48.50 17.14 -10.19
CA GLU A 144 49.95 17.27 -10.17
C GLU A 144 50.43 18.71 -9.94
N SER A 145 49.71 19.72 -10.44
CA SER A 145 50.11 21.12 -10.30
C SER A 145 49.87 21.68 -8.89
N ARG A 146 49.13 20.97 -8.03
CA ARG A 146 48.71 21.46 -6.69
C ARG A 146 49.87 21.77 -5.77
N LYS A 147 50.97 21.02 -5.87
CA LYS A 147 52.17 21.22 -5.04
C LYS A 147 52.81 22.58 -5.36
N ASP A 148 52.88 22.93 -6.63
CA ASP A 148 53.48 24.18 -7.10
C ASP A 148 52.59 25.38 -6.74
N VAL A 149 51.28 25.25 -6.93
CA VAL A 149 50.30 26.27 -6.50
C VAL A 149 50.40 26.52 -4.99
N PHE A 150 50.55 25.45 -4.19
CA PHE A 150 50.71 25.59 -2.75
C PHE A 150 52.00 26.35 -2.37
N GLN A 151 53.11 26.09 -3.06
CA GLN A 151 54.37 26.80 -2.83
C GLN A 151 54.23 28.30 -3.17
N GLU A 152 53.53 28.62 -4.26
CA GLU A 152 53.28 30.00 -4.68
C GLU A 152 52.44 30.76 -3.64
N ILE A 153 51.39 30.14 -3.09
CA ILE A 153 50.59 30.72 -2.01
C ILE A 153 51.43 30.98 -0.76
N VAL A 154 52.36 30.07 -0.43
CA VAL A 154 53.29 30.26 0.70
C VAL A 154 54.24 31.42 0.42
N ALA A 155 54.72 31.58 -0.82
CA ALA A 155 55.56 32.70 -1.22
C ALA A 155 54.81 34.04 -1.08
N TRP A 156 53.55 34.12 -1.54
CA TRP A 156 52.72 35.32 -1.38
C TRP A 156 52.50 35.69 0.09
N ARG A 157 52.36 34.70 0.97
CA ARG A 157 52.23 34.92 2.42
C ARG A 157 53.53 35.47 3.02
N LYS A 158 54.69 34.94 2.63
CA LYS A 158 56.00 35.39 3.09
C LYS A 158 56.35 36.80 2.60
N ALA A 159 55.96 37.13 1.37
CA ALA A 159 56.18 38.44 0.76
C ALA A 159 55.23 39.54 1.30
N GLY A 160 54.20 39.18 2.10
CA GLY A 160 53.18 40.12 2.58
C GLY A 160 52.09 40.47 1.56
N ASN A 161 52.20 39.95 0.33
CA ASN A 161 51.25 40.21 -0.77
C ASN A 161 49.88 39.54 -0.57
N ALA A 162 49.79 38.55 0.33
CA ALA A 162 48.55 37.83 0.61
C ALA A 162 47.38 38.73 1.07
N ARG A 163 47.65 39.92 1.63
CA ARG A 163 46.61 40.89 2.05
C ARG A 163 46.01 41.70 0.90
N SER A 164 46.67 41.73 -0.25
CA SER A 164 46.22 42.47 -1.43
C SER A 164 45.29 41.65 -2.34
N ILE A 165 45.22 40.33 -2.14
CA ILE A 165 44.40 39.43 -2.95
C ILE A 165 42.99 39.39 -2.36
N PRO A 166 41.92 39.55 -3.17
CA PRO A 166 40.54 39.40 -2.70
C PRO A 166 40.31 38.06 -1.99
N ASP A 167 39.50 38.07 -0.93
CA ASP A 167 39.30 36.89 -0.08
C ASP A 167 38.79 35.69 -0.87
N GLU A 168 37.78 35.85 -1.73
CA GLU A 168 37.22 34.77 -2.55
C GLU A 168 38.22 34.21 -3.55
N LEU A 169 39.05 35.07 -4.16
CA LEU A 169 40.10 34.63 -5.07
C LEU A 169 41.19 33.85 -4.32
N SER A 170 41.57 34.32 -3.13
CA SER A 170 42.54 33.62 -2.28
C SER A 170 42.00 32.26 -1.80
N ARG A 171 40.69 32.15 -1.53
CA ARG A 171 39.99 30.89 -1.24
C ARG A 171 40.06 29.95 -2.43
N THR A 172 39.80 30.44 -3.65
CA THR A 172 39.90 29.63 -4.88
C THR A 172 41.32 29.06 -5.07
N TYR A 173 42.37 29.87 -4.96
CA TYR A 173 43.74 29.39 -5.10
C TYR A 173 44.11 28.34 -4.04
N ARG A 174 43.71 28.56 -2.78
CA ARG A 174 43.97 27.59 -1.70
C ARG A 174 43.21 26.29 -1.90
N LEU A 175 41.97 26.36 -2.39
CA LEU A 175 41.18 25.18 -2.72
C LEU A 175 41.86 24.36 -3.82
N ILE A 176 42.30 25.01 -4.91
CA ILE A 176 43.03 24.32 -5.99
C ILE A 176 44.34 23.71 -5.47
N ALA A 177 45.05 24.39 -4.57
CA ALA A 177 46.26 23.88 -3.93
C ALA A 177 46.03 22.70 -2.96
N GLY A 178 44.77 22.34 -2.69
CA GLY A 178 44.38 21.31 -1.72
C GLY A 178 44.59 21.71 -0.27
N ASP A 179 44.63 23.01 0.03
CA ASP A 179 44.66 23.55 1.38
C ASP A 179 43.23 23.83 1.86
N LEU A 180 42.60 22.81 2.45
CA LEU A 180 41.25 22.91 3.00
C LEU A 180 41.21 23.65 4.36
N GLY A 181 42.36 23.97 4.95
CA GLY A 181 42.46 24.57 6.30
C GLY A 181 41.83 25.95 6.38
N MET A 182 41.91 26.75 5.31
CA MET A 182 41.23 28.04 5.26
C MET A 182 39.71 27.91 5.41
N GLU A 183 39.12 26.91 4.77
CA GLU A 183 37.67 26.67 4.87
C GLU A 183 37.30 26.08 6.24
N GLU A 184 38.20 25.32 6.87
CA GLU A 184 38.04 24.89 8.28
C GLU A 184 38.04 26.09 9.22
N ASP A 185 38.94 27.05 8.99
CA ASP A 185 39.04 28.28 9.77
C ASP A 185 37.82 29.18 9.56
N VAL A 186 37.38 29.35 8.30
CA VAL A 186 36.14 30.09 7.97
C VAL A 186 34.95 29.44 8.67
N PHE A 187 34.85 28.12 8.68
CA PHE A 187 33.78 27.41 9.38
C PHE A 187 33.81 27.64 10.89
N LYS A 188 34.98 27.49 11.54
CA LYS A 188 35.14 27.70 12.99
C LYS A 188 34.81 29.11 13.46
N HIS A 189 35.17 30.12 12.68
CA HIS A 189 35.00 31.52 13.05
C HIS A 189 33.69 32.13 12.55
N SER A 190 32.95 31.42 11.69
CA SER A 190 31.65 31.88 11.20
C SER A 190 30.59 31.79 12.28
N ARG A 191 30.04 32.94 12.69
CA ARG A 191 28.91 33.04 13.62
C ARG A 191 27.54 33.02 12.93
N LYS A 192 27.47 33.27 11.60
CA LYS A 192 26.22 33.36 10.80
C LYS A 192 26.45 33.06 9.30
N GLY A 193 26.23 31.80 8.90
CA GLY A 193 25.41 31.37 7.76
C GLY A 193 25.59 31.83 6.29
N SER A 194 26.43 32.81 5.90
CA SER A 194 26.51 33.22 4.46
C SER A 194 27.71 32.68 3.69
N ASP A 195 28.80 32.37 4.37
CA ASP A 195 30.09 32.06 3.73
C ASP A 195 30.53 30.61 3.93
N VAL A 196 29.69 29.83 4.61
CA VAL A 196 29.90 28.42 4.93
C VAL A 196 29.24 27.56 3.85
N PHE A 197 30.02 26.64 3.28
CA PHE A 197 29.52 25.67 2.32
C PHE A 197 28.73 24.55 2.98
N ASP A 198 27.76 24.00 2.24
CA ASP A 198 27.02 22.80 2.63
C ASP A 198 27.96 21.59 2.81
N TRP A 199 27.54 20.61 3.61
CA TRP A 199 28.28 19.38 3.86
C TRP A 199 28.57 18.60 2.58
N ARG A 200 27.63 18.61 1.59
CA ARG A 200 27.85 17.99 0.28
C ARG A 200 28.98 18.65 -0.48
N ARG A 201 29.00 19.99 -0.54
CA ARG A 201 30.09 20.76 -1.16
C ARG A 201 31.41 20.55 -0.42
N ARG A 202 31.37 20.50 0.91
CA ARG A 202 32.57 20.18 1.71
C ARG A 202 33.13 18.80 1.36
N MET A 203 32.25 17.83 1.13
CA MET A 203 32.64 16.49 0.68
C MET A 203 33.22 16.53 -0.74
N VAL A 204 32.61 17.25 -1.69
CA VAL A 204 33.18 17.48 -3.04
C VAL A 204 34.60 18.03 -2.93
N MET A 205 34.82 19.05 -2.10
CA MET A 205 36.14 19.64 -1.93
C MET A 205 37.18 18.62 -1.44
N LYS A 206 36.78 17.77 -0.50
CA LYS A 206 37.64 16.73 0.06
C LYS A 206 37.94 15.63 -0.96
N LEU A 207 36.95 15.21 -1.73
CA LEU A 207 37.11 14.16 -2.75
C LEU A 207 37.95 14.65 -3.94
N MET A 208 37.73 15.89 -4.39
CA MET A 208 38.39 16.43 -5.58
C MET A 208 39.76 17.03 -5.27
N PHE A 209 39.87 17.90 -4.27
CA PHE A 209 41.03 18.78 -4.11
C PHE A 209 42.05 18.33 -3.05
N SER A 210 41.79 17.25 -2.30
CA SER A 210 42.77 16.76 -1.32
C SER A 210 44.14 16.53 -1.93
N LYS A 211 45.20 16.88 -1.18
CA LYS A 211 46.59 16.64 -1.60
C LYS A 211 46.82 15.15 -1.82
N PRO A 212 47.66 14.72 -2.78
CA PRO A 212 47.90 13.30 -3.06
C PRO A 212 48.28 12.47 -1.82
N ASP A 213 49.10 13.04 -0.93
CA ASP A 213 49.56 12.38 0.30
C ASP A 213 48.45 12.20 1.35
N LYS A 214 47.38 13.00 1.24
CA LYS A 214 46.19 12.98 2.12
C LYS A 214 44.93 12.50 1.38
N ALA A 215 45.05 12.13 0.11
CA ALA A 215 43.92 11.75 -0.72
C ALA A 215 43.42 10.37 -0.28
N CYS A 216 42.10 10.26 -0.11
CA CYS A 216 41.47 9.01 0.27
C CYS A 216 41.50 8.03 -0.90
N LYS A 217 42.08 6.84 -0.69
CA LYS A 217 42.12 5.77 -1.71
C LYS A 217 40.76 5.09 -1.92
N THR A 218 39.86 5.19 -0.94
CA THR A 218 38.54 4.55 -0.96
C THR A 218 37.52 5.54 -0.40
N PHE A 219 36.28 5.46 -0.87
CA PHE A 219 35.21 6.33 -0.37
C PHE A 219 34.95 6.15 1.14
N SER A 220 35.06 4.92 1.66
CA SER A 220 34.92 4.64 3.10
C SER A 220 35.91 5.44 3.97
N SER A 221 37.17 5.56 3.56
CA SER A 221 38.15 6.34 4.33
C SER A 221 37.89 7.85 4.24
N ALA A 222 37.35 8.34 3.12
CA ALA A 222 36.90 9.72 3.00
C ALA A 222 35.76 10.04 3.97
N LEU A 223 34.81 9.11 4.12
CA LEU A 223 33.66 9.26 5.01
C LEU A 223 34.08 9.27 6.48
N ILE A 224 34.89 8.30 6.93
CA ILE A 224 35.43 8.25 8.30
C ILE A 224 36.19 9.53 8.64
N GLN A 225 37.03 10.01 7.72
CA GLN A 225 37.77 11.24 7.94
C GLN A 225 36.82 12.45 8.00
N TYR A 226 35.74 12.48 7.21
CA TYR A 226 34.74 13.54 7.26
C TYR A 226 34.02 13.56 8.62
N GLU A 227 33.61 12.41 9.13
CA GLU A 227 33.01 12.28 10.47
C GLU A 227 33.97 12.76 11.56
N ALA A 228 35.26 12.43 11.46
CA ALA A 228 36.29 12.92 12.37
C ALA A 228 36.46 14.45 12.30
N ASP A 229 36.34 15.05 11.11
CA ASP A 229 36.40 16.50 10.93
C ASP A 229 35.16 17.18 11.53
N VAL A 230 33.97 16.59 11.38
CA VAL A 230 32.73 17.06 12.01
C VAL A 230 32.84 16.98 13.54
N ALA A 231 33.34 15.87 14.10
CA ALA A 231 33.54 15.71 15.54
C ALA A 231 34.53 16.75 16.14
N LYS A 232 35.49 17.21 15.34
CA LYS A 232 36.44 18.27 15.70
C LYS A 232 35.90 19.69 15.45
N GLY A 233 34.70 19.83 14.90
CA GLY A 233 34.13 21.13 14.51
C GLY A 233 34.86 21.80 13.34
N LEU A 234 35.48 21.03 12.45
CA LEU A 234 36.19 21.51 11.25
C LEU A 234 35.33 21.47 9.99
N ALA A 235 34.20 20.77 10.03
CA ALA A 235 33.28 20.59 8.92
C ALA A 235 31.83 20.70 9.39
N PRO A 236 30.90 21.13 8.51
CA PRO A 236 29.48 21.18 8.82
C PRO A 236 28.93 19.78 9.09
N PHE A 237 28.10 19.66 10.11
CA PHE A 237 27.35 18.44 10.39
C PHE A 237 26.43 18.14 9.19
N PRO A 238 26.37 16.87 8.72
CA PRO A 238 25.54 16.48 7.56
C PRO A 238 24.06 16.48 7.94
N SER A 239 23.51 17.68 8.13
CA SER A 239 22.11 17.90 8.51
C SER A 239 21.20 17.88 7.29
N SER A 240 19.95 17.49 7.52
CA SER A 240 18.87 17.73 6.57
C SER A 240 18.56 19.23 6.50
N HIS A 241 18.26 19.77 5.32
CA HIS A 241 17.83 21.17 5.14
C HIS A 241 16.52 21.49 5.90
N TYR A 242 15.76 20.47 6.31
CA TYR A 242 14.41 20.60 6.88
C TYR A 242 14.34 20.34 8.38
N SER A 243 15.35 19.69 8.96
CA SER A 243 15.34 19.30 10.36
C SER A 243 16.33 20.15 11.17
N ASN A 244 16.14 20.18 12.49
CA ASN A 244 17.08 20.83 13.40
C ASN A 244 18.52 20.34 13.09
N LYS A 245 19.50 21.23 13.24
CA LYS A 245 20.93 21.05 12.89
C LYS A 245 21.64 19.83 13.52
N ASN A 246 20.93 19.02 14.30
CA ASN A 246 21.44 17.87 15.04
C ASN A 246 20.99 16.52 14.45
N VAL A 247 20.14 16.50 13.42
CA VAL A 247 19.65 15.26 12.79
C VAL A 247 20.38 15.00 11.48
N GLU A 248 21.00 13.82 11.38
CA GLU A 248 21.78 13.40 10.20
C GLU A 248 20.85 13.23 8.98
N SER A 249 21.25 13.73 7.81
CA SER A 249 20.48 13.62 6.57
C SER A 249 20.38 12.16 6.10
N THR A 250 19.21 11.77 5.56
CA THR A 250 19.02 10.45 4.93
C THR A 250 20.05 10.15 3.85
N LEU A 251 20.48 11.16 3.07
CA LEU A 251 21.53 10.98 2.06
C LEU A 251 22.86 10.55 2.68
N PHE A 252 23.23 11.13 3.82
CA PHE A 252 24.45 10.76 4.53
C PHE A 252 24.33 9.39 5.20
N ARG A 253 23.16 9.07 5.79
CA ARG A 253 22.87 7.73 6.33
C ARG A 253 22.95 6.64 5.25
N LEU A 254 22.44 6.91 4.04
CA LEU A 254 22.55 6.01 2.87
C LEU A 254 24.02 5.78 2.46
N LEU A 255 24.85 6.83 2.46
CA LEU A 255 26.28 6.70 2.17
C LEU A 255 26.98 5.80 3.21
N LYS A 256 26.67 5.97 4.50
CA LYS A 256 27.20 5.10 5.57
C LYS A 256 26.80 3.65 5.36
N LEU A 257 25.53 3.40 5.05
CA LEU A 257 25.05 2.06 4.74
C LEU A 257 25.81 1.44 3.55
N GLY A 258 26.06 2.23 2.51
CA GLY A 258 26.83 1.82 1.34
C GLY A 258 28.28 1.42 1.65
N THR A 259 28.91 2.03 2.66
CA THR A 259 30.34 1.84 2.96
C THR A 259 30.65 0.92 4.13
N SER A 260 29.91 1.03 5.23
CA SER A 260 30.21 0.31 6.49
C SER A 260 29.25 -0.84 6.72
N GLY A 261 28.03 -0.79 6.18
CA GLY A 261 27.01 -1.83 6.37
C GLY A 261 26.57 -2.06 7.81
N GLN A 262 26.97 -1.19 8.75
CA GLN A 262 26.71 -1.34 10.20
C GLN A 262 25.55 -0.46 10.72
N SER A 263 24.86 0.26 9.84
CA SER A 263 23.72 1.09 10.23
C SER A 263 22.43 0.27 10.18
N SER A 264 21.60 0.35 11.22
CA SER A 264 20.26 -0.24 11.21
C SER A 264 19.40 0.39 10.12
N LEU A 265 18.56 -0.41 9.45
CA LEU A 265 17.71 0.08 8.37
C LEU A 265 16.76 1.17 8.88
N SER A 266 16.21 0.98 10.08
CA SER A 266 15.32 1.92 10.78
C SER A 266 15.93 3.32 10.89
N ASN A 267 17.20 3.40 11.27
CA ASN A 267 17.92 4.67 11.34
C ASN A 267 18.12 5.28 9.96
N VAL A 268 18.38 4.49 8.92
CA VAL A 268 18.60 5.04 7.57
C VAL A 268 17.32 5.66 7.00
N VAL A 269 16.18 4.99 7.21
CA VAL A 269 14.89 5.38 6.63
C VAL A 269 14.04 6.27 7.55
N ASP A 270 14.55 6.72 8.68
CA ASP A 270 13.80 7.55 9.61
C ASP A 270 13.37 8.89 8.96
N PRO A 271 12.06 9.26 9.04
CA PRO A 271 11.48 10.47 8.45
C PRO A 271 12.25 11.76 8.74
N LEU A 272 12.78 11.91 9.96
CA LEU A 272 13.47 13.14 10.38
C LEU A 272 14.74 13.43 9.56
N GLY A 273 15.26 12.44 8.82
CA GLY A 273 16.41 12.60 7.94
C GLY A 273 16.10 13.32 6.62
N TYR A 274 14.83 13.40 6.19
CA TYR A 274 14.43 14.02 4.91
C TYR A 274 13.24 14.98 5.02
N THR A 275 12.53 14.99 6.15
CA THR A 275 11.44 15.92 6.42
C THR A 275 11.49 16.44 7.86
N SER A 276 10.77 17.52 8.14
CA SER A 276 10.58 18.02 9.52
C SER A 276 9.54 17.21 10.30
N ASP A 277 8.66 16.49 9.60
CA ASP A 277 7.54 15.75 10.19
C ASP A 277 7.95 14.31 10.54
N PRO A 278 7.98 13.92 11.83
CA PRO A 278 8.34 12.56 12.25
C PRO A 278 7.36 11.50 11.74
N ASN A 279 6.14 11.87 11.34
CA ASN A 279 5.12 10.93 10.87
C ASN A 279 5.10 10.78 9.35
N ASN A 280 6.05 11.41 8.64
CA ASN A 280 6.08 11.30 7.19
C ASN A 280 6.84 10.05 6.75
N PHE A 281 6.15 8.92 6.56
CA PHE A 281 6.76 7.65 6.13
C PHE A 281 6.77 7.45 4.61
N SER A 282 6.37 8.46 3.83
CA SER A 282 6.17 8.34 2.37
C SER A 282 7.41 7.84 1.63
N LEU A 283 8.60 8.33 1.97
CA LEU A 283 9.85 7.89 1.36
C LEU A 283 10.44 6.67 2.08
N SER A 284 10.16 6.52 3.37
CA SER A 284 10.73 5.48 4.23
C SER A 284 10.41 4.08 3.73
N PHE A 285 9.16 3.80 3.36
CA PHE A 285 8.73 2.50 2.83
C PHE A 285 9.44 2.15 1.52
N HIS A 286 9.48 3.09 0.58
CA HIS A 286 10.09 2.85 -0.73
C HIS A 286 11.62 2.74 -0.65
N LEU A 287 12.28 3.52 0.20
CA LEU A 287 13.71 3.37 0.44
C LEU A 287 14.03 2.04 1.12
N ALA A 288 13.30 1.67 2.18
CA ALA A 288 13.49 0.39 2.86
C ALA A 288 13.34 -0.78 1.88
N SER A 289 12.29 -0.75 1.07
CA SER A 289 12.04 -1.69 -0.02
C SER A 289 13.23 -1.84 -0.97
N CYS A 290 13.76 -0.74 -1.51
CA CYS A 290 14.91 -0.77 -2.42
C CYS A 290 16.19 -1.23 -1.71
N ILE A 291 16.42 -0.78 -0.48
CA ILE A 291 17.61 -1.10 0.30
C ILE A 291 17.64 -2.59 0.63
N THR A 292 16.54 -3.17 1.10
CA THR A 292 16.46 -4.62 1.38
C THR A 292 16.72 -5.46 0.12
N SER A 293 16.32 -4.97 -1.06
CA SER A 293 16.61 -5.65 -2.33
C SER A 293 18.09 -5.56 -2.73
N ILE A 294 18.79 -4.45 -2.44
CA ILE A 294 20.19 -4.21 -2.83
C ILE A 294 21.17 -4.77 -1.77
N TYR A 295 20.80 -4.71 -0.50
CA TYR A 295 21.60 -5.07 0.66
C TYR A 295 20.92 -6.23 1.38
N GLU A 296 21.60 -7.38 1.44
CA GLU A 296 21.10 -8.55 2.17
C GLU A 296 21.12 -8.36 3.71
N SER A 297 21.86 -7.38 4.20
CA SER A 297 22.32 -7.30 5.61
C SER A 297 21.55 -6.38 6.57
N PRO A 298 20.98 -5.22 6.20
CA PRO A 298 20.29 -4.39 7.18
C PRO A 298 18.87 -4.93 7.40
N SER A 299 18.65 -5.70 8.47
CA SER A 299 17.32 -6.17 8.87
C SER A 299 16.63 -5.13 9.76
N LEU A 300 15.32 -4.96 9.58
CA LEU A 300 14.46 -4.27 10.54
C LEU A 300 14.09 -5.23 11.66
N SER A 301 13.90 -4.72 12.88
CA SER A 301 13.18 -5.49 13.89
C SER A 301 11.69 -5.62 13.49
N PRO A 302 10.96 -6.64 14.01
CA PRO A 302 9.53 -6.76 13.74
C PRO A 302 8.73 -5.51 14.15
N GLU A 303 9.11 -4.84 15.25
CA GLU A 303 8.45 -3.61 15.71
C GLU A 303 8.77 -2.40 14.83
N GLU A 304 10.02 -2.28 14.37
CA GLU A 304 10.44 -1.22 13.46
C GLU A 304 9.74 -1.36 12.11
N GLU A 305 9.64 -2.59 11.59
CA GLU A 305 8.90 -2.88 10.37
C GLU A 305 7.40 -2.62 10.53
N TYR A 306 6.81 -3.02 11.66
CA TYR A 306 5.43 -2.69 11.98
C TYR A 306 5.19 -1.18 11.95
N THR A 307 6.02 -0.41 12.67
CA THR A 307 5.88 1.05 12.76
C THR A 307 5.99 1.72 11.39
N LEU A 308 6.92 1.26 10.55
CA LEU A 308 7.11 1.80 9.21
C LEU A 308 5.92 1.48 8.30
N LEU A 309 5.42 0.23 8.32
CA LEU A 309 4.29 -0.19 7.50
C LEU A 309 2.98 0.45 7.96
N ASP A 310 2.72 0.47 9.27
CA ASP A 310 1.53 1.10 9.85
C ASP A 310 1.51 2.62 9.59
N GLY A 311 2.65 3.29 9.79
CA GLY A 311 2.79 4.72 9.51
C GLY A 311 2.51 5.07 8.05
N TYR A 312 3.04 4.30 7.10
CA TYR A 312 2.77 4.56 5.68
C TYR A 312 1.35 4.14 5.25
N ALA A 313 0.86 3.02 5.74
CA ALA A 313 -0.50 2.56 5.49
C ALA A 313 -1.55 3.57 5.99
N PHE A 314 -1.32 4.17 7.16
CA PHE A 314 -2.17 5.22 7.71
C PHE A 314 -2.22 6.45 6.79
N GLN A 315 -1.07 6.87 6.24
CA GLN A 315 -1.03 7.97 5.27
C GLN A 315 -1.85 7.66 4.02
N LEU A 316 -1.69 6.47 3.45
CA LEU A 316 -2.44 6.02 2.27
C LEU A 316 -3.95 5.94 2.57
N GLN A 317 -4.33 5.44 3.75
CA GLN A 317 -5.71 5.40 4.19
C GLN A 317 -6.30 6.81 4.31
N SER A 318 -5.56 7.78 4.87
CA SER A 318 -6.01 9.17 4.98
C SER A 318 -6.27 9.83 3.63
N LEU A 319 -5.62 9.36 2.57
CA LEU A 319 -5.80 9.80 1.18
C LEU A 319 -6.91 9.02 0.44
N GLY A 320 -7.57 8.05 1.08
CA GLY A 320 -8.57 7.18 0.46
C GLY A 320 -8.00 6.05 -0.42
N LEU A 321 -6.69 5.83 -0.34
CA LEU A 321 -5.92 4.83 -1.10
C LEU A 321 -5.74 3.53 -0.29
N TRP A 322 -6.83 3.00 0.26
CA TRP A 322 -6.81 1.84 1.16
C TRP A 322 -6.30 0.55 0.48
N GLU A 323 -6.46 0.42 -0.84
CA GLU A 323 -5.95 -0.71 -1.62
C GLU A 323 -4.42 -0.76 -1.62
N TRP A 324 -3.78 0.43 -1.62
CA TRP A 324 -2.34 0.56 -1.51
C TRP A 324 -1.89 0.34 -0.07
N ALA A 325 -2.66 0.78 0.92
CA ALA A 325 -2.39 0.47 2.32
C ALA A 325 -2.42 -1.05 2.60
N ALA A 326 -3.40 -1.76 2.02
CA ALA A 326 -3.45 -3.22 2.09
C ALA A 326 -2.24 -3.86 1.39
N TYR A 327 -1.84 -3.37 0.22
CA TYR A 327 -0.62 -3.80 -0.47
C TYR A 327 0.64 -3.60 0.38
N VAL A 328 0.78 -2.45 1.05
CA VAL A 328 1.92 -2.14 1.93
C VAL A 328 2.03 -3.15 3.06
N PHE A 329 0.93 -3.51 3.73
CA PHE A 329 0.96 -4.53 4.78
C PHE A 329 1.35 -5.92 4.29
N LEU A 330 1.04 -6.25 3.03
CA LEU A 330 1.43 -7.52 2.41
C LEU A 330 2.89 -7.55 1.96
N CYS A 331 3.57 -6.40 1.93
CA CYS A 331 4.98 -6.33 1.60
C CYS A 331 5.85 -6.77 2.79
N VAL A 332 6.97 -7.43 2.49
CA VAL A 332 8.00 -7.83 3.46
C VAL A 332 9.29 -7.08 3.18
N LEU A 333 9.75 -6.39 4.21
CA LEU A 333 10.98 -5.60 4.22
C LEU A 333 12.09 -6.29 5.02
N SER A 334 11.76 -7.25 5.88
CA SER A 334 12.72 -8.03 6.66
C SER A 334 12.99 -9.39 6.01
N ASN A 335 14.26 -9.69 5.73
CA ASN A 335 14.70 -10.99 5.19
C ASN A 335 14.68 -12.13 6.25
N GLY A 336 13.97 -11.94 7.36
CA GLY A 336 13.84 -12.95 8.41
C GLY A 336 13.15 -14.19 7.87
N LYS A 337 13.68 -15.38 8.23
CA LYS A 337 13.05 -16.68 7.93
C LYS A 337 11.78 -16.93 8.77
N ASP A 338 11.37 -15.95 9.56
CA ASP A 338 10.18 -16.04 10.39
C ASP A 338 8.94 -15.91 9.50
N ALA A 339 7.98 -16.79 9.76
CA ALA A 339 6.72 -16.89 9.03
C ALA A 339 6.06 -15.50 8.84
N PRO A 340 5.26 -15.29 7.77
CA PRO A 340 4.51 -14.05 7.61
C PRO A 340 3.80 -13.70 8.90
N SER A 341 4.18 -12.55 9.46
CA SER A 341 3.67 -12.15 10.76
C SER A 341 2.15 -12.03 10.65
N MET A 342 1.42 -12.80 11.45
CA MET A 342 -0.04 -12.92 11.40
C MET A 342 -0.74 -11.54 11.41
N TRP A 343 -0.13 -10.56 12.08
CA TRP A 343 -0.59 -9.18 12.13
C TRP A 343 -0.72 -8.55 10.73
N ARG A 344 0.17 -8.83 9.77
CA ARG A 344 0.10 -8.24 8.41
C ARG A 344 -1.18 -8.61 7.69
N VAL A 345 -1.48 -9.91 7.69
CA VAL A 345 -2.68 -10.47 7.08
C VAL A 345 -3.91 -9.94 7.80
N GLN A 346 -3.87 -9.85 9.14
CA GLN A 346 -4.96 -9.32 9.93
C GLN A 346 -5.23 -7.83 9.64
N HIS A 347 -4.19 -7.00 9.54
CA HIS A 347 -4.31 -5.57 9.24
C HIS A 347 -4.77 -5.33 7.79
N ALA A 348 -4.20 -6.05 6.82
CA ALA A 348 -4.65 -5.99 5.43
C ALA A 348 -6.12 -6.42 5.30
N LYS A 349 -6.52 -7.51 5.98
CA LYS A 349 -7.92 -7.95 6.01
C LYS A 349 -8.82 -6.91 6.67
N SER A 350 -8.43 -6.37 7.82
CA SER A 350 -9.19 -5.32 8.52
C SER A 350 -9.43 -4.10 7.63
N LEU A 351 -8.42 -3.65 6.87
CA LEU A 351 -8.57 -2.55 5.91
C LEU A 351 -9.59 -2.88 4.81
N VAL A 352 -9.56 -4.09 4.25
CA VAL A 352 -10.53 -4.51 3.24
C VAL A 352 -11.95 -4.55 3.83
N LEU A 353 -12.11 -5.17 5.01
CA LEU A 353 -13.41 -5.28 5.68
C LEU A 353 -14.02 -3.93 6.03
N GLN A 354 -13.20 -2.93 6.38
CA GLN A 354 -13.68 -1.60 6.76
C GLN A 354 -14.03 -0.70 5.56
N ASN A 355 -13.35 -0.85 4.42
CA ASN A 355 -13.39 0.14 3.34
C ASN A 355 -14.02 -0.37 2.03
N TYR A 356 -14.17 -1.69 1.84
CA TYR A 356 -14.71 -2.23 0.58
C TYR A 356 -16.23 -2.06 0.48
N PHE A 357 -16.69 -1.72 -0.73
CA PHE A 357 -18.11 -1.59 -1.07
C PHE A 357 -18.36 -1.87 -2.55
N GLU A 358 -19.34 -2.71 -2.87
CA GLU A 358 -19.54 -3.25 -4.22
C GLU A 358 -20.19 -2.25 -5.21
N ASP A 359 -20.99 -1.28 -4.75
CA ASP A 359 -21.74 -0.40 -5.66
C ASP A 359 -20.88 0.64 -6.41
N ASP A 360 -19.58 0.77 -6.09
CA ASP A 360 -18.69 1.72 -6.75
C ASP A 360 -17.83 1.05 -7.84
N SER A 361 -17.95 1.54 -9.07
CA SER A 361 -17.09 1.17 -10.20
C SER A 361 -15.59 1.32 -9.89
N VAL A 362 -15.22 2.22 -8.98
CA VAL A 362 -13.86 2.41 -8.50
C VAL A 362 -13.43 1.24 -7.61
N ASN A 363 -14.28 0.81 -6.67
CA ASN A 363 -13.98 -0.32 -5.79
C ASN A 363 -13.90 -1.65 -6.55
N ALA A 364 -14.68 -1.83 -7.63
CA ALA A 364 -14.52 -2.97 -8.51
C ALA A 364 -13.12 -3.04 -9.15
N LYS A 365 -12.51 -1.88 -9.50
CA LYS A 365 -11.12 -1.83 -9.98
C LYS A 365 -10.13 -2.16 -8.87
N LYS A 366 -10.37 -1.65 -7.65
CA LYS A 366 -9.54 -1.93 -6.46
C LYS A 366 -9.57 -3.42 -6.09
N ARG A 367 -10.74 -4.07 -6.11
CA ARG A 367 -10.90 -5.52 -5.94
C ARG A 367 -10.10 -6.30 -6.99
N LYS A 368 -10.28 -5.99 -8.28
CA LYS A 368 -9.52 -6.65 -9.36
C LYS A 368 -8.01 -6.47 -9.23
N PHE A 369 -7.55 -5.34 -8.72
CA PHE A 369 -6.12 -5.12 -8.44
C PHE A 369 -5.62 -6.03 -7.32
N LEU A 370 -6.36 -6.11 -6.21
CA LEU A 370 -6.00 -6.95 -5.05
C LEU A 370 -6.12 -8.46 -5.37
N GLU A 371 -7.14 -8.87 -6.12
CA GLU A 371 -7.27 -10.26 -6.59
C GLU A 371 -6.09 -10.67 -7.49
N LYS A 372 -5.60 -9.76 -8.37
CA LYS A 372 -4.39 -9.99 -9.16
C LYS A 372 -3.13 -10.18 -8.32
N LEU A 373 -3.09 -9.59 -7.13
CA LEU A 373 -1.99 -9.81 -6.17
C LEU A 373 -2.07 -11.15 -5.45
N GLY A 374 -3.20 -11.86 -5.57
CA GLY A 374 -3.46 -13.17 -4.96
C GLY A 374 -4.30 -13.12 -3.69
N LEU A 375 -4.98 -12.01 -3.38
CA LEU A 375 -5.92 -11.97 -2.26
C LEU A 375 -7.15 -12.82 -2.57
N SER A 376 -7.65 -13.55 -1.57
CA SER A 376 -8.86 -14.37 -1.73
C SER A 376 -10.10 -13.50 -1.95
N SER A 377 -10.98 -13.95 -2.84
CA SER A 377 -12.32 -13.35 -3.03
C SER A 377 -13.12 -13.32 -1.74
N ASP A 378 -12.86 -14.28 -0.84
CA ASP A 378 -13.57 -14.42 0.44
C ASP A 378 -13.48 -13.17 1.30
N TRP A 379 -12.38 -12.41 1.25
CA TRP A 379 -12.25 -11.20 2.07
C TRP A 379 -13.21 -10.11 1.62
N PHE A 380 -13.51 -10.04 0.32
CA PHE A 380 -14.44 -9.07 -0.25
C PHE A 380 -15.88 -9.47 0.01
N GLU A 381 -16.21 -10.76 -0.14
CA GLU A 381 -17.54 -11.27 0.20
C GLU A 381 -17.82 -11.11 1.71
N GLU A 382 -16.83 -11.34 2.57
CA GLU A 382 -16.93 -11.11 4.02
C GLU A 382 -17.14 -9.63 4.36
N ALA A 383 -16.45 -8.72 3.66
CA ALA A 383 -16.67 -7.28 3.80
C ALA A 383 -18.10 -6.89 3.42
N SER A 384 -18.61 -7.41 2.30
CA SER A 384 -19.99 -7.18 1.85
C SER A 384 -21.01 -7.71 2.86
N CYS A 385 -20.75 -8.85 3.52
CA CYS A 385 -21.57 -9.36 4.63
C CYS A 385 -21.65 -8.36 5.79
N TYR A 386 -20.51 -7.87 6.31
CA TYR A 386 -20.50 -6.88 7.40
C TYR A 386 -21.25 -5.59 7.05
N ARG A 387 -21.17 -5.16 5.80
CA ARG A 387 -21.89 -3.98 5.32
C ARG A 387 -23.39 -4.23 5.24
N SER A 388 -23.79 -5.40 4.74
CA SER A 388 -25.20 -5.82 4.65
C SER A 388 -25.85 -5.86 6.04
N VAL A 389 -25.13 -6.34 7.06
CA VAL A 389 -25.53 -6.24 8.48
C VAL A 389 -25.74 -4.79 8.92
N SER A 390 -24.80 -3.91 8.57
CA SER A 390 -24.83 -2.50 9.01
C SER A 390 -25.92 -1.68 8.30
N THR A 391 -26.26 -2.03 7.06
CA THR A 391 -27.28 -1.35 6.24
C THR A 391 -28.68 -1.92 6.44
N GLY A 392 -28.79 -3.11 7.03
CA GLY A 392 -30.06 -3.81 7.20
C GLY A 392 -30.50 -4.63 5.97
N ASP A 393 -29.63 -4.79 4.97
CA ASP A 393 -29.93 -5.60 3.78
C ASP A 393 -29.74 -7.09 4.08
N THR A 394 -30.85 -7.77 4.34
CA THR A 394 -30.86 -9.21 4.57
C THR A 394 -30.54 -10.02 3.32
N PHE A 395 -30.91 -9.51 2.13
CA PHE A 395 -30.73 -10.24 0.87
C PHE A 395 -29.27 -10.22 0.44
N GLY A 396 -28.64 -9.04 0.46
CA GLY A 396 -27.20 -8.90 0.21
C GLY A 396 -26.38 -9.78 1.16
N TYR A 397 -26.70 -9.79 2.46
CA TYR A 397 -25.98 -10.63 3.43
C TYR A 397 -26.01 -12.12 3.04
N ILE A 398 -27.18 -12.62 2.67
CA ILE A 398 -27.35 -14.04 2.37
C ILE A 398 -26.65 -14.40 1.06
N ALA A 399 -26.78 -13.57 0.01
CA ALA A 399 -26.09 -13.76 -1.25
C ALA A 399 -24.56 -13.86 -1.07
N HIS A 400 -23.95 -12.92 -0.32
CA HIS A 400 -22.52 -12.94 -0.06
C HIS A 400 -22.11 -14.05 0.92
N SER A 401 -22.95 -14.38 1.91
CA SER A 401 -22.68 -15.47 2.85
C SER A 401 -22.67 -16.85 2.16
N LEU A 402 -23.49 -17.04 1.12
CA LEU A 402 -23.52 -18.28 0.33
C LEU A 402 -22.22 -18.51 -0.43
N ASN A 403 -21.59 -17.43 -0.92
CA ASN A 403 -20.28 -17.51 -1.59
C ASN A 403 -19.15 -17.90 -0.63
N LEU A 404 -19.30 -17.63 0.68
CA LEU A 404 -18.30 -17.94 1.71
C LEU A 404 -18.45 -19.34 2.27
N ASP A 405 -19.64 -19.64 2.80
CA ASP A 405 -19.93 -20.88 3.51
C ASP A 405 -21.42 -21.23 3.32
N PRO A 406 -21.74 -22.15 2.39
CA PRO A 406 -23.13 -22.47 2.05
C PRO A 406 -23.90 -23.08 3.22
N ASP A 407 -23.23 -23.78 4.14
CA ASP A 407 -23.87 -24.45 5.28
C ASP A 407 -24.25 -23.47 6.39
N LYS A 408 -23.44 -22.43 6.61
CA LYS A 408 -23.80 -21.34 7.54
C LYS A 408 -24.85 -20.43 6.94
N ALA A 409 -24.73 -20.12 5.66
CA ALA A 409 -25.67 -19.27 4.95
C ALA A 409 -27.06 -19.90 4.85
N SER A 410 -27.16 -21.21 4.59
CA SER A 410 -28.44 -21.93 4.57
C SER A 410 -29.15 -21.90 5.92
N LYS A 411 -28.44 -22.10 7.04
CA LYS A 411 -29.01 -21.96 8.39
C LYS A 411 -29.51 -20.54 8.67
N VAL A 412 -28.77 -19.54 8.23
CA VAL A 412 -29.17 -18.14 8.36
C VAL A 412 -30.42 -17.85 7.52
N LEU A 413 -30.47 -18.39 6.30
CA LEU A 413 -31.57 -18.28 5.38
C LEU A 413 -32.86 -18.90 5.93
N GLU A 414 -32.76 -20.14 6.41
CA GLU A 414 -33.85 -20.91 7.04
C GLU A 414 -34.43 -20.19 8.27
N ARG A 415 -33.63 -19.38 8.97
CA ARG A 415 -34.07 -18.66 10.18
C ARG A 415 -34.63 -17.27 9.89
N THR A 416 -34.17 -16.61 8.84
CA THR A 416 -34.40 -15.17 8.63
C THR A 416 -35.40 -14.90 7.51
N LEU A 417 -35.25 -15.57 6.36
CA LEU A 417 -36.10 -15.34 5.19
C LEU A 417 -37.27 -16.33 5.11
N VAL A 418 -37.02 -17.61 5.41
CA VAL A 418 -38.03 -18.67 5.32
C VAL A 418 -39.29 -18.38 6.15
N PRO A 419 -39.21 -18.00 7.45
CA PRO A 419 -40.43 -17.77 8.24
C PRO A 419 -41.29 -16.61 7.71
N ASN A 420 -40.67 -15.67 7.00
CA ASN A 420 -41.32 -14.45 6.52
C ASN A 420 -41.89 -14.62 5.10
N ILE A 421 -41.52 -15.66 4.35
CA ILE A 421 -41.82 -15.76 2.92
C ILE A 421 -43.31 -15.83 2.59
N LEU A 422 -44.11 -16.46 3.46
CA LEU A 422 -45.58 -16.51 3.32
C LEU A 422 -46.24 -15.14 3.51
N PHE A 423 -45.61 -14.26 4.29
CA PHE A 423 -46.16 -12.98 4.72
C PHE A 423 -45.65 -11.78 3.92
N ILE A 424 -44.74 -12.00 2.97
CA ILE A 424 -44.20 -10.98 2.07
C ILE A 424 -45.07 -10.88 0.80
N ASP A 425 -45.24 -9.66 0.29
CA ASP A 425 -45.95 -9.35 -0.96
C ASP A 425 -45.33 -10.06 -2.17
N SER A 426 -46.17 -10.41 -3.16
CA SER A 426 -45.76 -11.14 -4.37
C SER A 426 -44.56 -10.53 -5.10
N GLU A 427 -44.50 -9.20 -5.26
CA GLU A 427 -43.39 -8.50 -5.95
C GLU A 427 -42.03 -8.68 -5.26
N LYS A 428 -42.01 -8.83 -3.92
CA LYS A 428 -40.77 -9.03 -3.15
C LYS A 428 -40.45 -10.49 -2.89
N ARG A 429 -41.40 -11.40 -3.18
CA ARG A 429 -41.25 -12.85 -3.01
C ARG A 429 -40.47 -13.48 -4.18
N GLU A 430 -40.72 -13.00 -5.39
CA GLU A 430 -40.14 -13.54 -6.62
C GLU A 430 -38.59 -13.63 -6.62
N PRO A 431 -37.85 -12.57 -6.21
CA PRO A 431 -36.38 -12.64 -6.17
C PRO A 431 -35.85 -13.63 -5.13
N ILE A 432 -36.62 -13.85 -4.06
CA ILE A 432 -36.29 -14.79 -2.98
C ILE A 432 -36.42 -16.22 -3.49
N LEU A 433 -37.51 -16.50 -4.20
CA LEU A 433 -37.77 -17.81 -4.79
C LEU A 433 -36.74 -18.16 -5.88
N GLN A 434 -36.34 -17.20 -6.71
CA GLN A 434 -35.27 -17.39 -7.70
C GLN A 434 -33.91 -17.71 -7.04
N MET A 435 -33.57 -17.06 -5.93
CA MET A 435 -32.39 -17.43 -5.13
C MET A 435 -32.53 -18.84 -4.55
N PHE A 436 -33.73 -19.22 -4.08
CA PHE A 436 -33.96 -20.54 -3.48
C PHE A 436 -33.86 -21.65 -4.51
N GLU A 437 -34.34 -21.44 -5.74
CA GLU A 437 -34.19 -22.37 -6.85
C GLU A 437 -32.72 -22.52 -7.27
N GLY A 438 -31.97 -21.42 -7.35
CA GLY A 438 -30.53 -21.45 -7.59
C GLY A 438 -29.79 -22.29 -6.55
N LEU A 439 -30.18 -22.20 -5.28
CA LEU A 439 -29.60 -22.99 -4.19
C LEU A 439 -30.09 -24.44 -4.14
N ALA A 440 -31.37 -24.68 -4.43
CA ALA A 440 -31.95 -26.01 -4.49
C ALA A 440 -31.30 -26.88 -5.59
N SER A 441 -30.79 -26.25 -6.66
CA SER A 441 -30.03 -26.94 -7.71
C SER A 441 -28.62 -27.39 -7.26
N SER A 442 -28.06 -26.75 -6.22
CA SER A 442 -26.72 -27.01 -5.69
C SER A 442 -26.73 -27.85 -4.41
N MET A 443 -27.85 -27.88 -3.69
CA MET A 443 -27.97 -28.52 -2.38
C MET A 443 -28.76 -29.83 -2.47
N GLU A 444 -28.61 -30.70 -1.47
CA GLU A 444 -29.31 -31.97 -1.38
C GLU A 444 -30.84 -31.80 -1.45
N GLN A 445 -31.51 -32.72 -2.15
CA GLN A 445 -32.96 -32.71 -2.45
C GLN A 445 -33.89 -32.69 -1.21
N GLN A 446 -33.35 -32.76 0.01
CA GLN A 446 -34.09 -32.83 1.27
C GLN A 446 -33.91 -31.60 2.18
N SER A 447 -33.44 -30.47 1.64
CA SER A 447 -33.35 -29.21 2.38
C SER A 447 -34.70 -28.50 2.53
N LEU A 448 -34.88 -27.73 3.61
CA LEU A 448 -36.08 -26.92 3.83
C LEU A 448 -36.33 -25.91 2.70
N VAL A 449 -35.24 -25.37 2.13
CA VAL A 449 -35.26 -24.40 1.02
C VAL A 449 -35.89 -25.01 -0.24
N SER A 450 -35.48 -26.23 -0.60
CA SER A 450 -36.06 -26.98 -1.72
C SER A 450 -37.56 -27.24 -1.52
N ALA A 451 -37.95 -27.66 -0.31
CA ALA A 451 -39.35 -27.92 0.02
C ALA A 451 -40.24 -26.66 -0.05
N ILE A 452 -39.66 -25.47 0.14
CA ILE A 452 -40.40 -24.20 0.04
C ILE A 452 -40.56 -23.78 -1.42
N SER A 453 -39.52 -23.89 -2.25
CA SER A 453 -39.64 -23.64 -3.69
C SER A 453 -40.67 -24.56 -4.32
N THR A 454 -40.65 -25.86 -3.99
CA THR A 454 -41.66 -26.81 -4.48
C THR A 454 -43.06 -26.54 -3.92
N PHE A 455 -43.18 -26.08 -2.67
CA PHE A 455 -44.47 -25.67 -2.10
C PHE A 455 -45.12 -24.53 -2.88
N PHE A 456 -44.36 -23.50 -3.28
CA PHE A 456 -44.90 -22.40 -4.10
C PHE A 456 -45.16 -22.82 -5.54
N ALA A 457 -44.30 -23.68 -6.13
CA ALA A 457 -44.55 -24.23 -7.46
C ALA A 457 -45.86 -25.03 -7.52
N ILE A 458 -46.14 -25.86 -6.51
CA ILE A 458 -47.41 -26.60 -6.40
C ILE A 458 -48.60 -25.64 -6.29
N HIS A 459 -48.46 -24.55 -5.55
CA HIS A 459 -49.53 -23.55 -5.44
C HIS A 459 -49.88 -22.94 -6.81
N GLU A 460 -48.87 -22.57 -7.60
CA GLU A 460 -49.07 -22.04 -8.95
C GLU A 460 -49.63 -23.10 -9.92
N GLU A 461 -49.15 -24.34 -9.83
CA GLU A 461 -49.67 -25.43 -10.65
C GLU A 461 -51.14 -25.75 -10.32
N ILE A 462 -51.53 -25.73 -9.04
CA ILE A 462 -52.93 -25.92 -8.64
C ILE A 462 -53.82 -24.80 -9.20
N GLU A 463 -53.40 -23.53 -9.10
CA GLU A 463 -54.13 -22.41 -9.71
C GLU A 463 -54.21 -22.52 -11.26
N GLY A 464 -53.16 -23.07 -11.89
CA GLY A 464 -53.13 -23.35 -13.33
C GLY A 464 -54.04 -24.51 -13.75
N LEU A 465 -54.11 -25.56 -12.93
CA LEU A 465 -54.91 -26.77 -13.17
C LEU A 465 -56.41 -26.50 -13.09
N GLU A 466 -56.85 -25.51 -12.31
CA GLU A 466 -58.26 -25.05 -12.29
C GLU A 466 -58.79 -24.64 -13.69
N ARG A 467 -57.91 -24.34 -14.64
CA ARG A 467 -58.26 -23.88 -16.00
C ARG A 467 -58.08 -24.95 -17.08
N ARG A 468 -57.62 -26.15 -16.74
CA ARG A 468 -57.26 -27.23 -17.69
C ARG A 468 -58.36 -28.28 -17.84
N PRO A 469 -58.37 -29.07 -18.92
CA PRO A 469 -59.33 -30.16 -19.12
C PRO A 469 -59.10 -31.33 -18.14
N GLN A 470 -60.20 -31.97 -17.74
CA GLN A 470 -60.23 -33.05 -16.73
C GLN A 470 -59.20 -34.18 -16.96
N ALA A 471 -58.89 -34.52 -18.21
CA ALA A 471 -57.95 -35.59 -18.54
C ALA A 471 -56.49 -35.26 -18.17
N GLU A 472 -56.09 -33.99 -18.24
CA GLU A 472 -54.74 -33.56 -17.82
C GLU A 472 -54.66 -33.43 -16.30
N ILE A 473 -55.79 -33.16 -15.64
CA ILE A 473 -55.90 -33.11 -14.18
C ILE A 473 -55.69 -34.52 -13.60
N ASP A 474 -56.38 -35.53 -14.16
CA ASP A 474 -56.28 -36.91 -13.67
C ASP A 474 -54.87 -37.51 -13.85
N GLU A 475 -54.09 -37.02 -14.83
CA GLU A 475 -52.70 -37.45 -15.07
C GLU A 475 -51.70 -36.79 -14.12
N SER A 476 -51.87 -35.50 -13.77
CA SER A 476 -50.93 -34.75 -12.92
C SER A 476 -51.19 -34.88 -11.42
N VAL A 477 -52.43 -35.19 -11.00
CA VAL A 477 -52.81 -35.28 -9.58
C VAL A 477 -51.99 -36.30 -8.77
N PRO A 478 -51.68 -37.53 -9.27
CA PRO A 478 -50.90 -38.51 -8.52
C PRO A 478 -49.49 -38.02 -8.18
N ASP A 479 -48.80 -37.39 -9.15
CA ASP A 479 -47.46 -36.86 -8.98
C ASP A 479 -47.44 -35.65 -8.02
N LEU A 480 -48.48 -34.81 -8.09
CA LEU A 480 -48.67 -33.68 -7.17
C LEU A 480 -48.99 -34.12 -5.74
N MET A 481 -49.69 -35.25 -5.58
CA MET A 481 -49.97 -35.83 -4.28
C MET A 481 -48.70 -36.43 -3.64
N GLU A 482 -47.85 -37.09 -4.43
CA GLU A 482 -46.56 -37.61 -3.96
C GLU A 482 -45.60 -36.49 -3.56
N THR A 483 -45.55 -35.40 -4.33
CA THR A 483 -44.76 -34.21 -3.98
C THR A 483 -45.29 -33.52 -2.72
N CYS A 484 -46.60 -33.43 -2.53
CA CYS A 484 -47.19 -32.95 -1.26
C CYS A 484 -46.82 -33.85 -0.06
N ASP A 485 -46.77 -35.17 -0.24
CA ASP A 485 -46.35 -36.11 0.81
C ASP A 485 -44.88 -35.95 1.19
N THR A 486 -44.01 -35.72 0.21
CA THR A 486 -42.58 -35.49 0.47
C THR A 486 -42.34 -34.16 1.20
N ILE A 487 -43.01 -33.07 0.80
CA ILE A 487 -42.94 -31.77 1.49
C ILE A 487 -43.46 -31.89 2.93
N GLN A 488 -44.59 -32.57 3.14
CA GLN A 488 -45.16 -32.74 4.48
C GLN A 488 -44.22 -33.52 5.41
N LYS A 489 -43.52 -34.56 4.90
CA LYS A 489 -42.49 -35.29 5.66
C LYS A 489 -41.32 -34.37 6.04
N ILE A 490 -40.86 -33.53 5.12
CA ILE A 490 -39.76 -32.59 5.36
C ILE A 490 -40.16 -31.57 6.43
N PHE A 491 -41.28 -30.86 6.28
CA PHE A 491 -41.74 -29.87 7.27
C PHE A 491 -42.00 -30.50 8.65
N SER A 492 -42.54 -31.72 8.71
CA SER A 492 -42.76 -32.42 9.98
C SER A 492 -41.43 -32.78 10.68
N SER A 493 -40.41 -33.16 9.92
CA SER A 493 -39.07 -33.46 10.45
C SER A 493 -38.38 -32.22 11.03
N TYR A 494 -38.57 -31.06 10.41
CA TYR A 494 -38.03 -29.78 10.87
C TYR A 494 -38.78 -29.25 12.09
N LYS A 495 -40.11 -29.40 12.13
CA LYS A 495 -40.93 -29.05 13.31
C LYS A 495 -40.50 -29.82 14.56
N ALA A 496 -40.14 -31.08 14.42
CA ALA A 496 -39.61 -31.91 15.51
C ALA A 496 -38.19 -31.53 15.96
N ARG A 497 -37.42 -30.82 15.12
CA ARG A 497 -36.04 -30.37 15.41
C ARG A 497 -35.98 -28.97 16.03
N GLU A 498 -37.03 -28.16 15.85
CA GLU A 498 -37.06 -26.76 16.27
C GLU A 498 -36.87 -26.57 17.79
N GLU A 499 -37.41 -27.47 18.63
CA GLU A 499 -37.27 -27.40 20.10
C GLU A 499 -35.81 -27.47 20.60
N LYS A 500 -34.85 -27.85 19.75
CA LYS A 500 -33.42 -28.01 20.11
C LYS A 500 -32.52 -26.86 19.64
N LEU A 501 -33.03 -25.87 18.92
CA LEU A 501 -32.24 -24.80 18.29
C LEU A 501 -32.37 -23.49 19.11
N THR A 502 -31.65 -23.40 20.23
CA THR A 502 -31.67 -22.25 21.16
C THR A 502 -30.78 -21.06 20.72
N ASP A 503 -30.48 -20.92 19.42
CA ASP A 503 -29.52 -19.91 18.94
C ASP A 503 -30.25 -18.87 18.09
N HIS A 504 -30.21 -17.61 18.51
CA HIS A 504 -30.97 -16.50 17.93
C HIS A 504 -30.58 -16.27 16.46
N GLY A 505 -31.56 -15.94 15.61
CA GLY A 505 -31.34 -15.59 14.19
C GLY A 505 -30.49 -14.33 14.01
N LEU A 506 -30.25 -13.91 12.76
CA LEU A 506 -29.53 -12.66 12.50
C LEU A 506 -30.23 -11.48 13.18
N GLY A 507 -29.51 -10.75 14.03
CA GLY A 507 -29.98 -9.50 14.65
C GLY A 507 -30.15 -8.32 13.68
N ILE A 508 -30.12 -8.59 12.36
CA ILE A 508 -30.32 -7.61 11.28
C ILE A 508 -31.83 -7.33 11.11
N VAL A 509 -32.69 -8.32 11.36
CA VAL A 509 -34.14 -8.13 11.29
C VAL A 509 -34.64 -7.61 12.63
N PRO A 510 -35.32 -6.45 12.68
CA PRO A 510 -35.89 -5.95 13.94
C PRO A 510 -36.84 -7.02 14.53
N GLU A 511 -36.73 -7.29 15.83
CA GLU A 511 -37.52 -8.33 16.53
C GLU A 511 -39.03 -8.28 16.24
N ASN A 512 -39.55 -7.10 15.89
CA ASN A 512 -40.95 -6.87 15.55
C ASN A 512 -41.42 -7.48 14.21
N TYR A 513 -40.49 -7.97 13.37
CA TYR A 513 -40.76 -8.55 12.04
C TYR A 513 -40.34 -10.02 11.93
N LEU A 514 -39.90 -10.66 13.01
CA LEU A 514 -39.51 -12.07 13.01
C LEU A 514 -40.72 -12.96 13.28
N VAL A 515 -41.18 -13.67 12.25
CA VAL A 515 -42.12 -14.78 12.42
C VAL A 515 -41.35 -15.97 13.04
N PRO A 516 -41.82 -16.56 14.16
CA PRO A 516 -41.24 -17.78 14.69
C PRO A 516 -41.32 -18.91 13.66
N LEU A 517 -40.23 -19.65 13.48
CA LEU A 517 -40.16 -20.73 12.49
C LEU A 517 -41.28 -21.76 12.70
N GLY A 518 -41.68 -22.05 13.94
CA GLY A 518 -42.74 -22.99 14.25
C GLY A 518 -44.13 -22.51 13.88
N SER A 519 -44.37 -21.19 13.93
CA SER A 519 -45.59 -20.60 13.40
C SER A 519 -45.66 -20.76 11.89
N PHE A 520 -44.55 -20.50 11.19
CA PHE A 520 -44.43 -20.76 9.75
C PHE A 520 -44.65 -22.23 9.42
N LEU A 521 -43.97 -23.16 10.10
CA LEU A 521 -44.08 -24.60 9.83
C LEU A 521 -45.50 -25.13 10.11
N ALA A 522 -46.18 -24.61 11.13
CA ALA A 522 -47.58 -24.97 11.40
C ALA A 522 -48.51 -24.52 10.27
N GLU A 523 -48.34 -23.28 9.79
CA GLU A 523 -49.13 -22.74 8.68
C GLU A 523 -48.81 -23.45 7.36
N ALA A 524 -47.53 -23.68 7.04
CA ALA A 524 -47.12 -24.39 5.84
C ALA A 524 -47.66 -25.83 5.80
N LEU A 525 -47.66 -26.55 6.94
CA LEU A 525 -48.29 -27.87 7.06
C LEU A 525 -49.81 -27.82 6.89
N HIS A 526 -50.46 -26.77 7.39
CA HIS A 526 -51.89 -26.55 7.21
C HIS A 526 -52.23 -26.33 5.72
N GLN A 527 -51.51 -25.43 5.05
CA GLN A 527 -51.67 -25.15 3.62
C GLN A 527 -51.36 -26.36 2.74
N THR A 528 -50.31 -27.13 3.05
CA THR A 528 -50.02 -28.38 2.32
C THR A 528 -51.16 -29.40 2.47
N SER A 529 -51.78 -29.48 3.64
CA SER A 529 -52.96 -30.34 3.85
C SER A 529 -54.18 -29.82 3.07
N HIS A 530 -54.30 -28.50 2.94
CA HIS A 530 -55.33 -27.86 2.12
C HIS A 530 -55.12 -28.13 0.62
N PHE A 531 -53.89 -28.05 0.11
CA PHE A 531 -53.56 -28.41 -1.28
C PHE A 531 -53.98 -29.84 -1.62
N LYS A 532 -53.76 -30.80 -0.72
CA LYS A 532 -54.25 -32.19 -0.90
C LYS A 532 -55.77 -32.27 -1.01
N LEU A 533 -56.50 -31.50 -0.20
CA LEU A 533 -57.96 -31.45 -0.28
C LEU A 533 -58.43 -30.81 -1.59
N GLN A 534 -57.74 -29.79 -2.08
CA GLN A 534 -58.01 -29.17 -3.38
C GLN A 534 -57.77 -30.15 -4.53
N LEU A 535 -56.64 -30.86 -4.54
CA LEU A 535 -56.33 -31.89 -5.54
C LEU A 535 -57.38 -33.02 -5.56
N LEU A 536 -57.78 -33.53 -4.38
CA LEU A 536 -58.85 -34.52 -4.25
C LEU A 536 -60.24 -34.00 -4.69
N SER A 537 -60.48 -32.69 -4.59
CA SER A 537 -61.72 -32.06 -5.07
C SER A 537 -61.74 -31.90 -6.59
N LEU A 538 -60.59 -31.58 -7.18
CA LEU A 538 -60.39 -31.46 -8.63
C LEU A 538 -60.52 -32.83 -9.31
N GLU A 539 -59.93 -33.88 -8.74
CA GLU A 539 -60.08 -35.28 -9.18
C GLU A 539 -61.56 -35.71 -9.21
N LYS A 540 -62.38 -35.21 -8.29
CA LYS A 540 -63.82 -35.50 -8.21
C LYS A 540 -64.70 -34.55 -9.03
N GLY A 541 -64.11 -33.61 -9.78
CA GLY A 541 -64.84 -32.66 -10.62
C GLY A 541 -65.64 -31.60 -9.86
N MET A 542 -65.30 -31.32 -8.60
CA MET A 542 -65.95 -30.27 -7.81
C MET A 542 -65.15 -28.97 -7.92
N GLY A 543 -65.80 -27.89 -8.37
CA GLY A 543 -65.16 -26.56 -8.40
C GLY A 543 -64.87 -26.02 -6.99
N ILE A 544 -63.68 -25.47 -6.77
CA ILE A 544 -63.16 -24.99 -5.46
C ILE A 544 -63.83 -23.67 -4.98
N SER A 545 -64.93 -23.26 -5.60
CA SER A 545 -65.68 -22.07 -5.23
C SER A 545 -66.63 -22.39 -4.07
N ASN A 546 -66.21 -22.09 -2.83
CA ASN A 546 -66.98 -21.19 -1.94
C ASN A 546 -66.45 -21.02 -0.52
N THR A 547 -65.48 -21.80 -0.04
CA THR A 547 -65.02 -21.68 1.37
C THR A 547 -63.60 -21.15 1.53
N ALA A 548 -62.66 -21.58 0.69
CA ALA A 548 -61.23 -21.26 0.90
C ALA A 548 -60.85 -19.84 0.43
N SER A 549 -61.25 -19.45 -0.78
CA SER A 549 -61.00 -18.10 -1.30
C SER A 549 -61.69 -17.02 -0.45
N GLN A 550 -62.91 -17.27 0.04
CA GLN A 550 -63.61 -16.33 0.92
C GLN A 550 -62.93 -16.15 2.29
N MET A 551 -62.29 -17.20 2.83
CA MET A 551 -61.55 -17.11 4.09
C MET A 551 -60.23 -16.34 3.94
N LEU A 552 -59.50 -16.54 2.83
CA LEU A 552 -58.28 -15.80 2.52
C LEU A 552 -58.57 -14.33 2.16
N GLU A 553 -59.69 -14.06 1.50
CA GLU A 553 -60.15 -12.71 1.16
C GLU A 553 -60.69 -11.97 2.40
N LEU A 554 -61.31 -12.66 3.36
CA LEU A 554 -61.63 -12.13 4.69
C LEU A 554 -60.38 -11.79 5.52
N LEU A 555 -59.34 -12.63 5.47
CA LEU A 555 -58.05 -12.36 6.12
C LEU A 555 -57.32 -11.16 5.48
N ARG A 556 -57.30 -11.07 4.14
CA ARG A 556 -56.75 -9.90 3.42
C ARG A 556 -57.51 -8.60 3.72
N THR A 557 -58.84 -8.64 3.77
CA THR A 557 -59.66 -7.45 4.03
C THR A 557 -59.66 -7.01 5.50
N GLN A 558 -59.42 -7.92 6.46
CA GLN A 558 -59.16 -7.55 7.85
C GLN A 558 -57.76 -6.95 8.04
N MET A 559 -56.73 -7.46 7.36
CA MET A 559 -55.37 -6.90 7.43
C MET A 559 -55.25 -5.52 6.77
N ALA A 560 -56.05 -5.23 5.74
CA ALA A 560 -56.08 -3.92 5.09
C ALA A 560 -56.90 -2.85 5.85
N ARG A 561 -57.69 -3.23 6.87
CA ARG A 561 -58.48 -2.28 7.68
C ARG A 561 -57.80 -1.86 8.98
N ASP A 562 -56.77 -2.58 9.42
CA ASP A 562 -56.09 -2.33 10.69
C ASP A 562 -54.67 -1.79 10.48
N ASP A 563 -54.58 -0.57 9.95
CA ASP A 563 -53.35 0.24 9.89
C ASP A 563 -52.84 0.67 11.29
N SER A 564 -53.41 0.13 12.37
CA SER A 564 -52.92 0.35 13.73
C SER A 564 -51.95 -0.77 14.14
N ILE A 565 -50.67 -0.42 14.12
CA ILE A 565 -49.47 -1.22 14.44
C ILE A 565 -49.46 -1.85 15.86
N ARG A 566 -50.56 -1.87 16.60
CA ARG A 566 -50.58 -2.21 18.03
C ARG A 566 -51.19 -3.57 18.42
N ASN A 567 -51.83 -4.29 17.49
CA ASN A 567 -52.62 -5.48 17.85
C ASN A 567 -52.08 -6.86 17.40
N ARG A 568 -50.87 -6.95 16.85
CA ARG A 568 -50.26 -8.27 16.50
C ARG A 568 -50.06 -9.22 17.70
N GLY A 569 -50.08 -8.71 18.94
CA GLY A 569 -50.06 -9.52 20.16
C GLY A 569 -51.31 -10.39 20.40
N ASN A 570 -52.40 -10.17 19.65
CA ASN A 570 -53.64 -10.94 19.84
C ASN A 570 -53.79 -12.15 18.90
N VAL A 571 -52.99 -12.27 17.84
CA VAL A 571 -53.08 -13.41 16.90
C VAL A 571 -52.58 -14.69 17.55
N CYS A 572 -51.53 -14.62 18.38
CA CYS A 572 -51.06 -15.77 19.16
C CYS A 572 -52.04 -16.25 20.25
N ARG A 573 -53.10 -15.48 20.55
CA ARG A 573 -54.11 -15.84 21.56
C ARG A 573 -55.33 -16.56 20.97
N TRP A 574 -55.44 -16.63 19.65
CA TRP A 574 -56.55 -17.30 18.95
C TRP A 574 -56.20 -18.74 18.51
N LEU A 575 -54.95 -19.18 18.75
CA LEU A 575 -54.42 -20.50 18.34
C LEU A 575 -53.97 -21.39 19.51
N MET A 576 -54.41 -21.08 20.73
CA MET A 576 -54.59 -22.06 21.82
C MET A 576 -56.08 -22.19 22.09
#